data_AF-A0A662EYN3-F1
#
_entry.id   AF-A0A662EYN3-F1
#
_cell.length_a   1.000
_cell.length_b   1.000
_cell.length_c   1.000
_cell.angle_alpha   90.00
_cell.angle_beta   90.00
_cell.angle_gamma   90.00
#
_symmetry.space_group_name_H-M   'P 1'
#
loop_
_entity.id
_entity.type
_entity.pdbx_description
1 polymer ?
#
loop_
_entity_poly.entity_id
_entity_poly.type
_entity_poly.pdbx_seq_one_letter_code
_entity_poly.pdbx_strand_id
1 'polypeptide(L)'
;IFAIYTNDPAVIALGRLPLVMLGATQILDGMGIVLSQGLQGAGNTRYVMGVELIACLVIYLPAAYFFGIRLHGGIVGAWSGEFLYWGIYSFLMLHKFREGSWKEIRV
;
A
#
# COMPACT_ATOMS: atom_id res chain seq x y z
N ILE A 1 15.68 -16.33 3.85
CA ILE A 1 15.49 -15.10 3.04
C ILE A 1 16.37 -13.96 3.55
N PHE A 2 16.31 -13.57 4.83
CA PHE A 2 17.17 -12.47 5.32
C PHE A 2 18.67 -12.64 5.12
N ALA A 3 19.19 -13.88 5.21
CA ALA A 3 20.60 -14.20 4.95
C ALA A 3 21.09 -13.85 3.54
N ILE A 4 20.20 -13.58 2.58
CA ILE A 4 20.55 -13.08 1.24
C ILE A 4 20.96 -11.60 1.30
N TYR A 5 20.42 -10.84 2.25
CA TYR A 5 20.60 -9.39 2.36
C TYR A 5 21.56 -9.00 3.49
N THR A 6 21.57 -9.75 4.60
CA THR A 6 22.40 -9.43 5.76
C THR A 6 22.71 -10.68 6.58
N ASN A 7 23.89 -10.68 7.21
CA ASN A 7 24.30 -11.69 8.18
C ASN A 7 24.19 -11.21 9.64
N ASP A 8 23.75 -9.97 9.88
CA ASP A 8 23.59 -9.43 11.23
C ASP A 8 22.34 -10.03 11.92
N PRO A 9 22.50 -10.79 13.02
CA PRO A 9 21.39 -11.40 13.74
C PRO A 9 20.36 -10.40 14.26
N ALA A 10 20.78 -9.19 14.64
CA ALA A 10 19.88 -8.17 15.17
C ALA A 10 18.91 -7.66 14.09
N VAL A 11 19.40 -7.46 12.87
CA VAL A 11 18.56 -7.04 11.72
C VAL A 11 17.61 -8.16 11.30
N ILE A 12 18.07 -9.41 11.31
CA ILE A 12 17.24 -10.58 10.99
C ILE A 12 16.10 -10.72 12.01
N ALA A 13 16.40 -10.57 13.29
CA ALA A 13 15.39 -10.63 14.36
C ALA A 13 14.35 -9.51 14.21
N LEU A 14 14.79 -8.30 13.87
CA LEU A 14 13.93 -7.14 13.68
C LEU A 14 13.02 -7.29 12.43
N GLY A 15 13.56 -7.82 11.32
CA GLY A 15 12.85 -7.93 10.06
C GLY A 15 11.76 -9.00 10.02
N ARG A 16 11.80 -10.00 10.92
CA ARG A 16 10.89 -11.14 10.89
C ARG A 16 9.42 -10.74 10.88
N LEU A 17 9.01 -9.82 11.76
CA LEU A 17 7.61 -9.43 11.88
C LEU A 17 7.14 -8.56 10.71
N PRO A 18 7.88 -7.52 10.26
CA PRO A 18 7.64 -6.83 9.00
C PRO A 18 7.46 -7.75 7.79
N LEU A 19 8.23 -8.83 7.68
CA LEU A 19 8.12 -9.75 6.55
C LEU A 19 6.80 -10.54 6.57
N VAL A 20 6.29 -10.92 7.75
CA VAL A 20 4.97 -11.54 7.89
C VAL A 20 3.87 -10.54 7.52
N MET A 21 4.01 -9.29 7.96
CA MET A 21 3.11 -8.20 7.62
C MET A 21 3.04 -7.99 6.10
N LEU A 22 4.20 -7.92 5.44
CA LEU A 22 4.31 -7.82 3.99
C LEU A 22 3.59 -8.97 3.27
N GLY A 23 3.80 -10.21 3.74
CA GLY A 23 3.11 -11.37 3.16
C GLY A 23 1.59 -11.26 3.23
N ALA A 24 1.05 -10.71 4.32
CA ALA A 24 -0.39 -10.51 4.48
C ALA A 24 -0.94 -9.31 3.69
N THR A 25 -0.15 -8.25 3.46
CA THR A 25 -0.55 -7.11 2.60
C THR A 25 -0.61 -7.48 1.13
N GLN A 26 0.10 -8.53 0.70
CA GLN A 26 0.33 -8.81 -0.72
C GLN A 26 -0.94 -9.09 -1.53
N ILE A 27 -2.00 -9.59 -0.90
CA ILE A 27 -3.30 -9.78 -1.57
C ILE A 27 -3.94 -8.43 -1.91
N LEU A 28 -3.92 -7.48 -0.96
CA LEU A 28 -4.47 -6.14 -1.15
C LEU A 28 -3.65 -5.34 -2.17
N ASP A 29 -2.33 -5.43 -2.06
CA ASP A 29 -1.38 -4.84 -3.00
C ASP A 29 -1.66 -5.31 -4.44
N GLY A 30 -1.63 -6.63 -4.66
CA GLY A 30 -1.88 -7.20 -5.98
C GLY A 30 -3.23 -6.79 -6.58
N MET A 31 -4.29 -6.77 -5.77
CA MET A 31 -5.60 -6.28 -6.22
C MET A 31 -5.57 -4.80 -6.61
N GLY A 32 -4.99 -3.95 -5.76
CA GLY A 32 -4.89 -2.51 -6.00
C GLY A 32 -4.14 -2.20 -7.29
N ILE A 33 -2.99 -2.84 -7.50
CA ILE A 33 -2.16 -2.67 -8.71
C ILE A 33 -2.93 -3.10 -9.96
N VAL A 34 -3.54 -4.29 -9.98
CA VAL A 34 -4.21 -4.79 -11.19
C VAL A 34 -5.37 -3.86 -11.60
N LEU A 35 -6.16 -3.39 -10.63
CA LEU A 35 -7.27 -2.49 -10.89
C LEU A 35 -6.79 -1.08 -11.31
N SER A 36 -5.74 -0.55 -10.69
CA SER A 36 -5.19 0.75 -11.04
C SER A 36 -4.59 0.74 -12.44
N GLN A 37 -3.88 -0.33 -12.82
CA GLN A 37 -3.36 -0.49 -14.17
C GLN A 37 -4.48 -0.61 -15.22
N GLY A 38 -5.57 -1.30 -14.89
CA GLY A 38 -6.76 -1.37 -15.74
C GLY A 38 -7.42 0.01 -15.97
N LEU A 39 -7.56 0.81 -14.91
CA LEU A 39 -8.12 2.17 -15.00
C LEU A 39 -7.21 3.12 -15.78
N GLN A 40 -5.90 3.03 -15.59
CA GLN A 40 -4.93 3.81 -16.37
C GLN A 40 -4.94 3.43 -17.86
N GLY A 41 -5.06 2.13 -18.16
CA GLY A 41 -5.20 1.64 -19.54
C GLY A 41 -6.47 2.12 -20.24
N ALA A 42 -7.55 2.37 -19.48
CA ALA A 42 -8.79 2.96 -19.99
C ALA A 42 -8.76 4.51 -20.10
N GLY A 43 -7.64 5.16 -19.78
CA GLY A 43 -7.49 6.62 -19.83
C GLY A 43 -7.86 7.36 -18.53
N ASN A 44 -8.20 6.65 -17.45
CA ASN A 44 -8.55 7.25 -16.15
C ASN A 44 -7.33 7.47 -15.22
N THR A 45 -6.20 7.89 -15.78
CA THR A 45 -4.93 8.02 -15.05
C THR A 45 -4.96 9.11 -13.98
N ARG A 46 -5.69 10.21 -14.23
CA ARG A 46 -5.77 11.33 -13.26
C ARG A 46 -6.42 10.92 -11.95
N TYR A 47 -7.42 10.04 -12.00
CA TYR A 47 -8.06 9.53 -10.79
C TYR A 47 -7.08 8.67 -9.98
N VAL A 48 -6.41 7.73 -10.64
CA VAL A 48 -5.43 6.83 -9.99
C VAL A 48 -4.32 7.64 -9.33
N MET A 49 -3.76 8.62 -10.04
CA MET A 49 -2.72 9.51 -9.50
C MET A 49 -3.21 10.31 -8.28
N GLY A 50 -4.43 10.85 -8.33
CA GLY A 50 -5.01 11.59 -7.21
C GLY A 50 -5.17 10.72 -5.96
N VAL A 51 -5.67 9.49 -6.13
CA VAL A 51 -5.82 8.53 -5.03
C VAL A 51 -4.46 8.12 -4.46
N GLU A 52 -3.48 7.81 -5.32
CA GLU A 52 -2.11 7.45 -4.92
C GLU A 52 -1.48 8.55 -4.06
N LEU A 53 -1.54 9.80 -4.53
CA LEU A 53 -0.95 10.94 -3.82
C LEU A 53 -1.59 11.16 -2.45
N ILE A 54 -2.93 11.08 -2.36
CA ILE A 54 -3.64 11.25 -1.09
C ILE A 54 -3.33 10.09 -0.15
N ALA A 55 -3.38 8.85 -0.65
CA ALA A 55 -3.10 7.67 0.14
C ALA A 55 -1.65 7.69 0.67
N CYS A 56 -0.68 8.14 -0.14
CA CYS A 56 0.70 8.23 0.30
C CYS A 56 0.94 9.39 1.30
N LEU A 57 0.53 10.61 0.94
CA LEU A 57 0.87 11.81 1.72
C LEU A 57 -0.01 12.02 2.95
N VAL A 58 -1.31 11.74 2.84
CA VAL A 58 -2.29 12.08 3.88
C VAL A 58 -2.59 10.88 4.78
N ILE A 59 -2.41 9.66 4.27
CA ILE A 59 -2.76 8.45 5.01
C ILE A 59 -1.49 7.72 5.47
N TYR A 60 -0.64 7.29 4.53
CA TYR A 60 0.52 6.47 4.83
C TYR A 60 1.54 7.20 5.71
N LEU A 61 1.99 8.38 5.28
CA LEU A 61 2.99 9.17 6.01
C LEU A 61 2.55 9.49 7.46
N PRO A 62 1.34 10.03 7.70
CA PRO A 62 0.87 10.29 9.05
C PRO A 62 0.65 9.00 9.87
N ALA A 63 0.15 7.93 9.26
CA ALA A 63 -0.03 6.65 9.94
C ALA A 63 1.31 6.05 10.36
N ALA A 64 2.30 6.01 9.48
CA ALA A 64 3.63 5.51 9.79
C ALA A 64 4.29 6.33 10.91
N TYR A 65 4.16 7.66 10.88
CA TYR A 65 4.64 8.53 11.95
C TYR A 65 3.92 8.26 13.27
N PHE A 66 2.58 8.16 13.23
CA PHE A 66 1.77 7.98 14.44
C PHE A 66 2.02 6.61 15.09
N PHE A 67 1.93 5.52 14.32
CA PHE A 67 2.12 4.17 14.84
C PHE A 67 3.59 3.87 15.14
N GLY A 68 4.52 4.34 14.32
CA GLY A 68 5.95 4.09 14.51
C GLY A 68 6.57 4.92 15.63
N ILE A 69 6.36 6.24 15.60
CA ILE A 69 7.04 7.17 16.51
C ILE A 69 6.15 7.53 17.70
N ARG A 70 4.94 8.04 17.46
CA ARG A 70 4.10 8.61 18.54
C ARG A 70 3.62 7.55 19.55
N LEU A 71 3.35 6.33 19.07
CA LEU A 71 2.96 5.18 19.89
C LEU A 71 4.16 4.30 20.28
N HIS A 72 5.39 4.68 19.93
CA HIS A 72 6.60 3.88 20.16
C HIS A 72 6.52 2.45 19.59
N GLY A 73 5.74 2.24 18.53
CA GLY A 73 5.63 0.94 17.86
C GLY A 73 6.86 0.56 17.03
N GLY A 74 7.82 1.48 16.88
CA GLY A 74 9.07 1.27 16.15
C GLY A 74 8.81 0.89 14.70
N ILE A 75 9.63 -0.04 14.18
CA ILE A 75 9.51 -0.52 12.79
C ILE A 75 8.18 -1.22 12.54
N VAL A 76 7.67 -1.96 13.52
CA VAL A 76 6.41 -2.72 13.41
C VAL A 76 5.23 -1.77 13.31
N GLY A 77 5.24 -0.72 14.13
CA GLY A 77 4.27 0.38 14.05
C GLY A 77 4.30 1.06 12.68
N ALA A 78 5.48 1.37 12.15
CA ALA A 78 5.60 1.97 10.82
C ALA A 78 4.99 1.07 9.72
N TRP A 79 5.25 -0.23 9.76
CA TRP A 79 4.70 -1.21 8.81
C TRP A 79 3.17 -1.38 8.91
N SER A 80 2.55 -1.04 10.04
CA SER A 80 1.09 -1.02 10.12
C SER A 80 0.45 0.07 9.24
N GLY A 81 1.20 1.14 8.94
CA GLY A 81 0.81 2.14 7.94
C GLY A 81 0.66 1.56 6.53
N GLU A 82 1.51 0.58 6.18
CA GLU A 82 1.48 -0.12 4.89
C GLU A 82 0.15 -0.86 4.68
N PHE A 83 -0.37 -1.51 5.73
CA PHE A 83 -1.68 -2.15 5.68
C PHE A 83 -2.81 -1.14 5.43
N LEU A 84 -2.77 -0.01 6.11
CA LEU A 84 -3.78 1.03 5.95
C LEU A 84 -3.75 1.61 4.54
N TYR A 85 -2.54 1.85 4.03
CA TYR A 85 -2.31 2.30 2.66
C TYR A 85 -2.92 1.35 1.63
N TRP A 86 -2.49 0.09 1.61
CA TRP A 86 -2.97 -0.89 0.63
C TRP A 86 -4.45 -1.24 0.81
N GLY A 87 -4.95 -1.27 2.04
CA GLY A 87 -6.37 -1.48 2.32
C GLY A 87 -7.25 -0.38 1.71
N ILE A 88 -6.89 0.89 1.90
CA ILE A 88 -7.64 2.02 1.37
C ILE A 88 -7.45 2.13 -0.14
N TYR A 89 -6.23 1.99 -0.63
CA TYR A 89 -5.93 2.08 -2.05
C TYR A 89 -6.69 1.02 -2.86
N SER A 90 -6.58 -0.25 -2.45
CA SER A 90 -7.28 -1.35 -3.13
C SER A 90 -8.80 -1.20 -3.08
N PHE A 91 -9.35 -0.73 -1.95
CA PHE A 91 -10.78 -0.44 -1.83
C PHE A 91 -11.24 0.67 -2.79
N LEU A 92 -10.50 1.78 -2.87
CA LEU A 92 -10.84 2.90 -3.76
C LEU A 92 -10.72 2.50 -5.23
N MET A 93 -9.69 1.75 -5.60
CA MET A 93 -9.54 1.22 -6.96
C MET A 93 -10.69 0.27 -7.32
N LEU A 94 -11.09 -0.62 -6.41
CA LEU A 94 -12.21 -1.52 -6.61
C LEU A 94 -13.52 -0.77 -6.77
N HIS A 95 -13.77 0.22 -5.90
CA HIS A 95 -14.96 1.05 -6.00
C HIS A 95 -15.02 1.79 -7.34
N LYS A 96 -13.91 2.42 -7.75
CA LYS A 96 -13.85 3.16 -9.02
C LYS A 96 -14.02 2.24 -10.23
N PHE A 97 -13.43 1.06 -10.18
CA PHE A 97 -13.55 0.08 -11.24
C PHE A 97 -15.01 -0.41 -11.38
N ARG A 98 -15.71 -0.61 -10.25
CA ARG A 98 -17.12 -1.05 -10.23
C ARG A 98 -18.09 0.04 -10.66
N GLU A 99 -17.78 1.31 -10.44
CA GLU A 99 -18.58 2.44 -10.92
C GLU A 99 -18.74 2.43 -12.45
N GLY A 100 -17.82 1.80 -13.18
CA GLY A 100 -17.94 1.62 -14.62
C GLY A 100 -17.74 2.90 -15.44
N SER A 101 -17.51 4.05 -14.79
CA SER A 101 -17.23 5.34 -15.44
C SER A 101 -16.08 5.28 -16.46
N TRP A 102 -15.17 4.32 -16.30
CA TRP A 102 -14.08 4.07 -17.25
C TRP A 102 -14.56 3.55 -18.63
N LYS A 103 -15.77 3.01 -18.74
CA LYS A 103 -16.36 2.53 -20.02
C LYS A 103 -16.85 3.67 -20.91
N GLU A 104 -17.19 4.80 -20.31
CA GLU A 104 -17.66 6.00 -21.01
C GLU A 104 -16.50 6.88 -21.50
N ILE A 105 -15.26 6.55 -21.11
CA ILE A 105 -14.07 7.28 -21.55
C ILE A 105 -13.82 6.91 -23.02
N ARG A 106 -14.09 7.86 -23.91
CA ARG A 106 -13.63 7.78 -25.31
C ARG A 106 -12.18 8.23 -25.36
N VAL A 107 -11.30 7.27 -25.65
CA VAL A 107 -9.87 7.49 -25.93
C VAL A 107 -9.70 7.89 -27.39
#